data_AF-A0A7K4CUN1-F1
#
_entry.id   AF-A0A7K4CUN1-F1
#
_cell.length_a   1.000
_cell.length_b   1.000
_cell.length_c   1.000
_cell.angle_alpha   90.00
_cell.angle_beta   90.00
_cell.angle_gamma   90.00
#
_symmetry.space_group_name_H-M   'P 1'
#
loop_
_entity.id
_entity.type
_entity.pdbx_description
1 polymer ?
#
loop_
_entity_poly.entity_id
_entity_poly.type
_entity_poly.pdbx_seq_one_letter_code
_entity_poly.pdbx_strand_id
1 'polypeptide(L)'
;NNKDDGKAWQVGLAELRVPPFQEKWESIGPKHPEWNERIKLEIHALGKYIEFLRSENAKPWFYIKPDVKYKGVIWRGYIAIPSKLDLKFDMIIILSGEYPVVMPKAFIEDSLIELAGSKIYVKNRFPPPPKGAENGPWPKDQETGKSFVMICHDHMSAVQGAWSPNLGIVHFFIREVWFWFAAMQNVILREHARRNV
;
A
#
# COMPACT_ATOMS: atom_id res chain seq x y z
N ASN A 1 -20.96 29.68 7.40
CA ASN A 1 -20.85 28.89 6.17
C ASN A 1 -19.62 29.31 5.37
N ASN A 2 -18.77 28.31 5.10
CA ASN A 2 -17.61 28.26 4.21
C ASN A 2 -16.30 28.93 4.65
N LYS A 3 -15.32 28.09 5.02
CA LYS A 3 -14.09 27.81 4.25
C LYS A 3 -13.26 26.72 4.93
N ASP A 4 -13.69 25.47 4.81
CA ASP A 4 -12.72 24.40 4.61
C ASP A 4 -12.69 24.19 3.09
N ASP A 5 -11.82 24.92 2.41
CA ASP A 5 -11.45 24.60 1.02
C ASP A 5 -10.63 23.31 1.08
N GLY A 6 -11.30 22.20 1.42
CA GLY A 6 -10.70 20.88 1.49
C GLY A 6 -10.03 20.58 0.16
N LYS A 7 -8.72 20.30 0.19
CA LYS A 7 -7.98 19.95 -1.02
C LYS A 7 -8.67 18.76 -1.68
N ALA A 8 -9.13 18.94 -2.91
CA ALA A 8 -9.61 17.85 -3.74
C ALA A 8 -8.43 17.12 -4.37
N TRP A 9 -8.57 15.81 -4.58
CA TRP A 9 -7.53 15.03 -5.26
C TRP A 9 -7.29 15.54 -6.68
N GLN A 10 -6.03 15.72 -7.05
CA GLN A 10 -5.63 16.10 -8.41
C GLN A 10 -5.03 14.89 -9.13
N VAL A 11 -5.60 14.58 -10.30
CA VAL A 11 -5.18 13.44 -11.12
C VAL A 11 -3.79 13.69 -11.70
N GLY A 12 -2.84 12.80 -11.38
CA GLY A 12 -1.48 12.85 -11.91
C GLY A 12 -1.27 12.09 -13.22
N LEU A 13 -0.10 12.26 -13.85
CA LEU A 13 0.27 11.57 -15.11
C LEU A 13 0.21 10.04 -15.00
N ALA A 14 0.60 9.48 -13.85
CA ALA A 14 0.53 8.04 -13.60
C ALA A 14 -0.91 7.52 -13.70
N GLU A 15 -1.87 8.26 -13.14
CA GLU A 15 -3.28 7.88 -13.10
C GLU A 15 -3.94 7.96 -14.47
N LEU A 16 -3.45 8.82 -15.36
CA LEU A 16 -3.90 8.83 -16.77
C LEU A 16 -3.53 7.54 -17.52
N ARG A 17 -2.53 6.79 -17.03
CA ARG A 17 -2.13 5.49 -17.62
C ARG A 17 -2.85 4.31 -16.98
N VAL A 18 -3.37 4.48 -15.77
CA VAL A 18 -4.19 3.50 -15.07
C VAL A 18 -5.54 4.12 -14.72
N PRO A 19 -6.47 4.23 -15.69
CA PRO A 19 -7.76 4.85 -15.43
C PRO A 19 -8.55 4.06 -14.37
N PRO A 20 -9.50 4.71 -13.69
CA PRO A 20 -10.46 4.04 -12.82
C PRO A 20 -11.19 2.89 -13.53
N PHE A 21 -11.62 1.89 -12.78
CA PHE A 21 -12.42 0.81 -13.32
C PHE A 21 -13.81 1.29 -13.72
N GLN A 22 -14.45 0.54 -14.63
CA GLN A 22 -15.85 0.75 -14.97
C GLN A 22 -16.75 0.57 -13.74
N GLU A 23 -17.87 1.30 -13.69
CA GLU A 23 -18.82 1.32 -12.56
C GLU A 23 -19.27 -0.08 -12.11
N LYS A 24 -19.40 -1.03 -13.04
CA LYS A 24 -19.77 -2.42 -12.72
C LYS A 24 -18.83 -3.10 -11.71
N TRP A 25 -17.59 -2.61 -11.58
CA TRP A 25 -16.59 -3.17 -10.67
C TRP A 25 -16.69 -2.58 -9.27
N GLU A 26 -17.41 -1.48 -9.06
CA GLU A 26 -17.52 -0.75 -7.78
C GLU A 26 -18.15 -1.58 -6.65
N SER A 27 -18.99 -2.55 -7.00
CA SER A 27 -19.65 -3.44 -6.03
C SER A 27 -18.95 -4.81 -5.88
N ILE A 28 -17.90 -5.07 -6.67
CA ILE A 28 -17.26 -6.39 -6.74
C ILE A 28 -16.16 -6.49 -5.69
N GLY A 29 -16.56 -6.88 -4.48
CA GLY A 29 -15.67 -7.10 -3.34
C GLY A 29 -15.31 -8.57 -3.08
N PRO A 30 -14.54 -8.86 -2.01
CA PRO A 30 -14.05 -10.21 -1.68
C PRO A 30 -15.12 -11.30 -1.51
N LYS A 31 -16.37 -10.92 -1.26
CA LYS A 31 -17.50 -11.85 -1.09
C LYS A 31 -18.31 -12.07 -2.38
N HIS A 32 -18.01 -11.31 -3.44
CA HIS A 32 -18.75 -11.36 -4.69
C HIS A 32 -18.32 -12.55 -5.57
N PRO A 33 -19.22 -13.23 -6.29
CA PRO A 33 -18.85 -14.35 -7.19
C PRO A 33 -17.81 -13.99 -8.25
N GLU A 34 -17.85 -12.77 -8.76
CA GLU A 34 -16.90 -12.24 -9.76
C GLU A 34 -15.60 -11.68 -9.16
N TRP A 35 -15.32 -11.94 -7.87
CA TRP A 35 -14.12 -11.44 -7.20
C TRP A 35 -12.81 -11.84 -7.91
N ASN A 36 -12.75 -13.06 -8.44
CA ASN A 36 -11.59 -13.52 -9.21
C ASN A 36 -11.35 -12.69 -10.48
N GLU A 37 -12.40 -12.21 -11.14
CA GLU A 37 -12.26 -11.33 -12.30
C GLU A 37 -11.78 -9.94 -11.88
N ARG A 38 -12.28 -9.43 -10.74
CA ARG A 38 -11.77 -8.19 -10.15
C ARG A 38 -10.27 -8.30 -9.82
N ILE A 39 -9.80 -9.40 -9.25
CA ILE A 39 -8.36 -9.63 -8.99
C ILE A 39 -7.54 -9.55 -10.28
N LYS A 40 -7.99 -10.15 -11.39
CA LYS A 40 -7.28 -10.07 -12.68
C LYS A 40 -7.12 -8.62 -13.15
N LEU A 41 -8.15 -7.80 -12.95
CA LEU A 41 -8.10 -6.37 -13.27
C LEU A 41 -7.12 -5.62 -12.37
N GLU A 42 -7.07 -5.93 -11.06
CA GLU A 42 -6.08 -5.35 -10.15
C GLU A 42 -4.65 -5.67 -10.60
N ILE A 43 -4.36 -6.93 -10.96
CA ILE A 43 -3.05 -7.35 -11.47
C ILE A 43 -2.71 -6.60 -12.76
N HIS A 44 -3.65 -6.53 -13.70
CA HIS A 44 -3.46 -5.82 -14.97
C HIS A 44 -3.17 -4.34 -14.76
N ALA A 45 -3.90 -3.68 -13.87
CA ALA A 45 -3.72 -2.27 -13.57
C ALA A 45 -2.35 -2.00 -12.91
N LEU A 46 -1.92 -2.87 -11.99
CA LEU A 46 -0.56 -2.81 -11.42
C LEU A 46 0.51 -2.99 -12.51
N GLY A 47 0.32 -3.94 -13.43
CA GLY A 47 1.19 -4.16 -14.58
C GLY A 47 1.35 -2.91 -15.45
N LYS A 48 0.24 -2.26 -15.81
CA LYS A 48 0.26 -0.99 -16.56
C LYS A 48 1.03 0.12 -15.86
N TYR A 49 0.92 0.23 -14.53
CA TYR A 49 1.69 1.23 -13.80
C TYR A 49 3.19 0.93 -13.81
N ILE A 50 3.58 -0.35 -13.72
CA ILE A 50 4.99 -0.76 -13.86
C ILE A 50 5.52 -0.46 -15.27
N GLU A 51 4.72 -0.69 -16.31
CA GLU A 51 5.05 -0.32 -17.70
C GLU A 51 5.22 1.19 -17.85
N PHE A 52 4.34 1.99 -17.25
CA PHE A 52 4.47 3.45 -17.20
C PHE A 52 5.77 3.89 -16.51
N LEU A 53 6.10 3.32 -15.35
CA LEU A 53 7.37 3.65 -14.68
C LEU A 53 8.56 3.39 -15.61
N ARG A 54 8.57 2.25 -16.32
CA ARG A 54 9.62 1.93 -17.29
C ARG A 54 9.66 2.90 -18.47
N SER A 55 8.52 3.33 -19.00
CA SER A 55 8.47 4.30 -20.10
C SER A 55 9.01 5.67 -19.71
N GLU A 56 8.87 6.05 -18.44
CA GLU A 56 9.44 7.29 -17.87
C GLU A 56 10.90 7.11 -17.41
N ASN A 57 11.56 6.00 -17.78
CA ASN A 57 12.90 5.63 -17.33
C ASN A 57 13.05 5.58 -15.80
N ALA A 58 11.94 5.36 -15.09
CA ALA A 58 11.90 5.16 -13.65
C ALA A 58 12.03 3.67 -13.31
N LYS A 59 12.77 3.39 -12.22
CA LYS A 59 12.89 2.03 -11.71
C LYS A 59 11.64 1.64 -10.92
N PRO A 60 11.03 0.47 -11.18
CA PRO A 60 9.94 -0.05 -10.37
C PRO A 60 10.33 -0.10 -8.89
N TRP A 61 9.55 0.58 -8.06
CA TRP A 61 9.81 0.76 -6.64
C TRP A 61 9.02 -0.19 -5.76
N PHE A 62 8.23 -1.09 -6.35
CA PHE A 62 7.47 -2.09 -5.61
C PHE A 62 7.23 -3.33 -6.47
N TYR A 63 6.86 -4.40 -5.78
CA TYR A 63 6.28 -5.60 -6.34
C TYR A 63 5.22 -6.10 -5.36
N ILE A 64 4.02 -6.42 -5.84
CA ILE A 64 2.96 -7.00 -5.02
C ILE A 64 2.17 -8.02 -5.85
N LYS A 65 1.77 -9.13 -5.24
CA LYS A 65 0.94 -10.17 -5.86
C LYS A 65 -0.13 -10.67 -4.88
N PRO A 66 -1.28 -11.15 -5.37
CA PRO A 66 -2.29 -11.74 -4.48
C PRO A 66 -1.74 -13.03 -3.85
N ASP A 67 -2.05 -13.22 -2.58
CA ASP A 67 -1.84 -14.48 -1.89
C ASP A 67 -3.01 -15.42 -2.20
N VAL A 68 -2.70 -16.53 -2.86
CA VAL A 68 -3.67 -17.54 -3.30
C VAL A 68 -4.34 -18.22 -2.11
N LYS A 69 -3.65 -18.35 -0.96
CA LYS A 69 -4.19 -18.95 0.27
C LYS A 69 -5.37 -18.14 0.81
N TYR A 70 -5.32 -16.83 0.63
CA TYR A 70 -6.34 -15.89 1.10
C TYR A 70 -7.24 -15.38 -0.03
N LYS A 71 -7.30 -16.10 -1.17
CA LYS A 71 -8.18 -15.77 -2.30
C LYS A 71 -8.05 -14.30 -2.73
N GLY A 72 -6.81 -13.76 -2.73
CA GLY A 72 -6.53 -12.37 -3.12
C GLY A 72 -7.04 -11.29 -2.17
N VAL A 73 -7.45 -11.65 -0.95
CA VAL A 73 -7.75 -10.68 0.13
C VAL A 73 -6.46 -10.10 0.72
N ILE A 74 -5.43 -10.92 0.79
CA ILE A 74 -4.08 -10.52 1.20
C ILE A 74 -3.21 -10.47 -0.05
N TRP A 75 -2.41 -9.43 -0.18
CA TRP A 75 -1.38 -9.31 -1.21
C TRP A 75 -0.02 -9.11 -0.55
N ARG A 76 1.01 -9.72 -1.12
CA ARG A 76 2.35 -9.77 -0.54
C ARG A 76 3.40 -9.39 -1.56
N GLY A 77 4.49 -8.81 -1.06
CA GLY A 77 5.64 -8.44 -1.86
C GLY A 77 6.53 -7.46 -1.12
N TYR A 78 7.03 -6.44 -1.79
CA TYR A 78 7.97 -5.49 -1.21
C TYR A 78 7.85 -4.10 -1.85
N ILE A 79 8.39 -3.10 -1.15
CA ILE A 79 8.82 -1.82 -1.72
C ILE A 79 10.34 -1.75 -1.72
N ALA A 80 10.91 -0.99 -2.65
CA ALA A 80 12.35 -0.82 -2.84
C ALA A 80 12.66 0.66 -3.09
N ILE A 81 13.80 1.13 -2.58
CA ILE A 81 14.22 2.51 -2.86
C ILE A 81 14.67 2.58 -4.34
N PRO A 82 14.08 3.44 -5.19
CA PRO A 82 14.43 3.50 -6.62
C PRO A 82 15.92 3.70 -6.89
N SER A 83 16.60 4.51 -6.08
CA SER A 83 18.05 4.74 -6.18
C SER A 83 18.91 3.60 -5.65
N LYS A 84 18.34 2.68 -4.85
CA LYS A 84 19.03 1.56 -4.20
C LYS A 84 18.12 0.34 -4.13
N LEU A 85 17.95 -0.35 -5.27
CA LEU A 85 16.95 -1.43 -5.44
C LEU A 85 17.23 -2.69 -4.62
N ASP A 86 18.45 -2.86 -4.12
CA ASP A 86 18.85 -3.89 -3.15
C ASP A 86 18.27 -3.62 -1.75
N LEU A 87 17.98 -2.35 -1.43
CA LEU A 87 17.33 -1.96 -0.18
C LEU A 87 15.81 -2.08 -0.31
N LYS A 88 15.29 -3.22 0.14
CA LYS A 88 13.88 -3.62 0.03
C LYS A 88 13.27 -3.86 1.41
N PHE A 89 11.97 -3.63 1.51
CA PHE A 89 11.18 -3.84 2.71
C PHE A 89 9.91 -4.61 2.36
N ASP A 90 9.65 -5.71 3.05
CA ASP A 90 8.47 -6.53 2.80
C ASP A 90 7.19 -5.75 3.13
N MET A 91 6.18 -5.92 2.27
CA MET A 91 4.89 -5.24 2.36
C MET A 91 3.75 -6.23 2.23
N ILE A 92 2.68 -5.97 2.99
CA ILE A 92 1.40 -6.67 2.93
C ILE A 92 0.29 -5.66 2.68
N ILE A 93 -0.58 -5.94 1.71
CA ILE A 93 -1.84 -5.21 1.49
C ILE A 93 -2.98 -6.12 1.92
N ILE A 94 -3.92 -5.57 2.70
CA ILE A 94 -5.11 -6.29 3.17
C ILE A 94 -6.35 -5.57 2.68
N LEU A 95 -7.23 -6.32 2.02
CA LEU A 95 -8.53 -5.86 1.58
C LEU A 95 -9.57 -6.27 2.63
N SER A 96 -10.39 -5.32 3.10
CA SER A 96 -11.49 -5.67 4.01
C SER A 96 -12.62 -6.35 3.23
N GLY A 97 -13.58 -6.95 3.94
CA GLY A 97 -14.80 -7.46 3.32
C GLY A 97 -15.68 -6.37 2.67
N GLU A 98 -15.36 -5.09 2.90
CA GLU A 98 -16.05 -3.92 2.34
C GLU A 98 -15.29 -3.30 1.16
N TYR A 99 -14.12 -3.85 0.79
CA TYR A 99 -13.43 -3.46 -0.43
C TYR A 99 -14.34 -3.71 -1.65
N PRO A 100 -14.42 -2.79 -2.64
CA PRO A 100 -13.62 -1.57 -2.81
C PRO A 100 -14.24 -0.29 -2.21
N VAL A 101 -15.39 -0.39 -1.53
CA VAL A 101 -16.02 0.78 -0.86
C VAL A 101 -15.06 1.42 0.14
N VAL A 102 -14.34 0.57 0.89
CA VAL A 102 -13.24 1.00 1.76
C VAL A 102 -11.89 0.71 1.11
N MET A 103 -10.95 1.64 1.27
CA MET A 103 -9.59 1.51 0.75
C MET A 103 -8.83 0.31 1.36
N PRO A 104 -7.79 -0.20 0.67
CA PRO A 104 -6.88 -1.19 1.24
C PRO A 104 -6.16 -0.66 2.49
N LYS A 105 -5.64 -1.59 3.30
CA LYS A 105 -4.68 -1.30 4.37
C LYS A 105 -3.30 -1.79 3.95
N ALA A 106 -2.26 -0.97 4.09
CA ALA A 106 -0.88 -1.39 3.86
C ALA A 106 -0.10 -1.54 5.16
N PHE A 107 0.65 -2.62 5.22
CA PHE A 107 1.55 -2.95 6.31
C PHE A 107 2.95 -3.15 5.76
N ILE A 108 3.94 -2.63 6.46
CA ILE A 108 5.35 -2.74 6.12
C ILE A 108 6.10 -3.46 7.25
N GLU A 109 7.17 -4.18 6.92
CA GLU A 109 8.00 -4.82 7.94
C GLU A 109 8.51 -3.83 8.99
N ASP A 110 8.58 -4.29 10.23
CA ASP A 110 8.91 -3.49 11.41
C ASP A 110 10.35 -2.93 11.41
N SER A 111 11.28 -3.58 10.71
CA SER A 111 12.67 -3.10 10.50
C SER A 111 12.70 -1.66 9.97
N LEU A 112 11.69 -1.25 9.20
CA LEU A 112 11.60 0.10 8.65
C LEU A 112 11.31 1.16 9.72
N ILE A 113 10.70 0.79 10.86
CA ILE A 113 10.46 1.70 11.99
C ILE A 113 11.78 2.25 12.50
N GLU A 114 12.79 1.40 12.59
CA GLU A 114 14.11 1.80 13.07
C GLU A 114 14.82 2.75 12.09
N LEU A 115 14.48 2.69 10.80
CA LEU A 115 15.09 3.50 9.74
C LEU A 115 14.32 4.79 9.45
N ALA A 116 12.99 4.78 9.61
CA ALA A 116 12.10 5.89 9.27
C ALA A 116 11.64 6.72 10.50
N GLY A 117 11.90 6.24 11.72
CA GLY A 117 11.59 6.94 12.96
C GLY A 117 10.09 7.05 13.26
N SER A 118 9.68 8.16 13.87
CA SER A 118 8.32 8.39 14.41
C SER A 118 7.19 8.54 13.37
N LYS A 119 7.49 8.41 12.07
CA LYS A 119 6.51 8.55 10.98
C LYS A 119 5.73 7.26 10.66
N ILE A 120 5.92 6.21 11.46
CA ILE A 120 5.20 4.95 11.35
C ILE A 120 4.22 4.81 12.52
N TYR A 121 2.95 4.51 12.22
CA TYR A 121 1.90 4.40 13.21
C TYR A 121 1.95 3.01 13.87
N VAL A 122 2.69 2.92 14.97
CA VAL A 122 3.01 1.67 15.69
C VAL A 122 1.78 0.98 16.34
N LYS A 123 0.60 1.60 16.28
CA LYS A 123 -0.61 1.08 16.95
C LYS A 123 -1.27 -0.09 16.22
N ASN A 124 -1.13 -0.17 14.89
CA ASN A 124 -1.77 -1.22 14.10
C ASN A 124 -0.73 -2.21 13.58
N ARG A 125 -0.77 -3.43 14.12
CA ARG A 125 0.20 -4.50 13.82
C ARG A 125 -0.44 -5.59 12.97
N PHE A 126 0.39 -6.25 12.17
CA PHE A 126 0.02 -7.46 11.46
C PHE A 126 1.09 -8.56 11.61
N PRO A 127 0.70 -9.80 11.98
CA PRO A 127 -0.63 -10.19 12.47
C PRO A 127 -1.05 -9.43 13.75
N PRO A 128 -2.37 -9.29 14.02
CA PRO A 128 -2.82 -8.65 15.24
C PRO A 128 -2.41 -9.49 16.46
N PRO A 129 -2.05 -8.87 17.60
CA PRO A 129 -1.74 -9.61 18.81
C PRO A 129 -2.99 -10.35 19.33
N PRO A 130 -2.81 -11.49 20.02
CA PRO A 130 -3.89 -12.11 20.77
C PRO A 130 -4.53 -11.10 21.74
N LYS A 131 -5.84 -11.22 21.97
CA LYS A 131 -6.56 -10.35 22.92
C LYS A 131 -5.89 -10.41 24.30
N GLY A 132 -5.58 -9.25 24.88
CA GLY A 132 -4.91 -9.13 26.19
C GLY A 132 -3.38 -9.26 26.15
N ALA A 133 -2.78 -9.31 24.96
CA ALA A 133 -1.32 -9.36 24.77
C ALA A 133 -0.81 -8.14 23.96
N GLU A 134 -1.46 -6.97 24.08
CA GLU A 134 -1.11 -5.78 23.29
C GLU A 134 0.33 -5.28 23.57
N ASN A 135 0.79 -5.50 24.80
CA ASN A 135 2.15 -5.19 25.27
C ASN A 135 3.14 -6.36 25.13
N GLY A 136 2.72 -7.48 24.53
CA GLY A 136 3.55 -8.66 24.30
C GLY A 136 4.50 -8.53 23.10
N PRO A 137 5.33 -9.56 22.84
CA PRO A 137 6.20 -9.60 21.67
C PRO A 137 5.39 -9.49 20.38
N TRP A 138 6.00 -8.88 19.35
CA TRP A 138 5.31 -8.64 18.10
C TRP A 138 5.00 -9.96 17.39
N PRO A 139 3.72 -10.21 17.02
CA PRO A 139 3.34 -11.38 16.27
C PRO A 139 4.05 -11.39 14.91
N LYS A 140 4.49 -12.58 14.50
CA LYS A 140 5.11 -12.80 13.20
C LYS A 140 4.11 -13.41 12.24
N ASP A 141 4.08 -12.91 11.02
CA ASP A 141 3.36 -13.54 9.91
C ASP A 141 3.97 -14.91 9.63
N GLN A 142 3.11 -15.92 9.48
CA GLN A 142 3.55 -17.31 9.31
C GLN A 142 4.23 -17.56 7.96
N GLU A 143 3.93 -16.75 6.94
CA GLU A 143 4.47 -16.92 5.59
C GLU A 143 5.84 -16.24 5.45
N THR A 144 6.05 -15.09 6.09
CA THR A 144 7.32 -14.33 5.99
C THR A 144 8.24 -14.47 7.20
N GLY A 145 7.72 -14.89 8.36
CA GLY A 145 8.47 -14.92 9.62
C GLY A 145 8.78 -13.52 10.20
N LYS A 146 8.16 -12.46 9.65
CA LYS A 146 8.39 -11.06 10.02
C LYS A 146 7.16 -10.46 10.70
N SER A 147 7.38 -9.38 11.45
CA SER A 147 6.30 -8.57 12.00
C SER A 147 6.06 -7.36 11.11
N PHE A 148 4.82 -6.89 11.05
CA PHE A 148 4.46 -5.75 10.23
C PHE A 148 3.69 -4.70 11.01
N VAL A 149 3.80 -3.46 10.54
CA VAL A 149 3.14 -2.29 11.09
C VAL A 149 2.42 -1.55 9.97
N MET A 150 1.24 -1.03 10.27
CA MET A 150 0.47 -0.29 9.30
C MET A 150 1.14 1.04 8.98
N ILE A 151 1.19 1.40 7.69
CA ILE A 151 1.61 2.73 7.28
C ILE A 151 0.47 3.73 7.52
N CYS A 152 0.78 5.03 7.57
CA CYS A 152 -0.26 6.05 7.70
C CYS A 152 -1.15 6.11 6.46
N HIS A 153 -2.45 6.30 6.64
CA HIS A 153 -3.45 6.50 5.58
C HIS A 153 -4.26 7.81 5.77
N ASP A 154 -3.80 8.70 6.64
CA ASP A 154 -4.53 9.91 7.04
C ASP A 154 -4.76 10.84 5.85
N HIS A 155 -3.84 10.84 4.88
CA HIS A 155 -3.94 11.68 3.70
C HIS A 155 -5.12 11.29 2.79
N MET A 156 -5.34 9.98 2.53
CA MET A 156 -6.54 9.54 1.79
C MET A 156 -7.85 9.84 2.51
N SER A 157 -7.84 9.91 3.84
CA SER A 157 -9.05 10.24 4.62
C SER A 157 -9.33 11.74 4.67
N ALA A 158 -8.28 12.57 4.55
CA ALA A 158 -8.38 14.03 4.64
C ALA A 158 -8.67 14.73 3.30
N VAL A 159 -8.41 14.07 2.17
CA VAL A 159 -8.53 14.66 0.82
C VAL A 159 -9.78 14.16 0.12
N GLN A 160 -10.65 15.10 -0.28
CA GLN A 160 -11.88 14.75 -1.00
C GLN A 160 -11.57 14.08 -2.34
N GLY A 161 -12.21 12.95 -2.60
CA GLY A 161 -12.01 12.18 -3.84
C GLY A 161 -10.69 11.40 -3.89
N ALA A 162 -9.94 11.33 -2.79
CA ALA A 162 -8.71 10.52 -2.73
C ALA A 162 -9.00 9.02 -2.85
N TRP A 163 -10.14 8.54 -2.36
CA TRP A 163 -10.65 7.18 -2.59
C TRP A 163 -12.05 7.19 -3.20
N SER A 164 -12.31 6.20 -4.06
CA SER A 164 -13.61 5.91 -4.67
C SER A 164 -13.68 4.42 -5.01
N PRO A 165 -14.87 3.76 -4.98
CA PRO A 165 -14.99 2.31 -5.20
C PRO A 165 -14.51 1.81 -6.58
N ASN A 166 -14.45 2.69 -7.57
CA ASN A 166 -13.91 2.38 -8.90
C ASN A 166 -12.37 2.37 -8.94
N LEU A 167 -11.72 2.77 -7.86
CA LEU A 167 -10.27 2.73 -7.75
C LEU A 167 -9.80 1.33 -7.31
N GLY A 168 -8.58 1.04 -7.73
CA GLY A 168 -7.89 -0.23 -7.48
C GLY A 168 -6.69 -0.08 -6.55
N ILE A 169 -6.04 -1.21 -6.27
CA ILE A 169 -4.79 -1.28 -5.49
C ILE A 169 -3.71 -0.38 -6.12
N VAL A 170 -3.63 -0.32 -7.45
CA VAL A 170 -2.65 0.54 -8.13
C VAL A 170 -2.84 2.02 -7.78
N HIS A 171 -4.08 2.48 -7.65
CA HIS A 171 -4.39 3.86 -7.30
C HIS A 171 -4.01 4.12 -5.84
N PHE A 172 -4.27 3.17 -4.95
CA PHE A 172 -3.81 3.23 -3.56
C PHE A 172 -2.27 3.36 -3.48
N PHE A 173 -1.53 2.65 -4.33
CA PHE A 173 -0.08 2.77 -4.42
C PHE A 173 0.37 4.15 -4.89
N ILE A 174 -0.25 4.69 -5.94
CA ILE A 174 0.09 6.01 -6.49
C ILE A 174 -0.26 7.13 -5.51
N ARG A 175 -1.44 7.05 -4.89
CA ARG A 175 -2.02 8.16 -4.11
C ARG A 175 -1.53 8.21 -2.67
N GLU A 176 -1.26 7.05 -2.06
CA GLU A 176 -0.93 6.96 -0.64
C GLU A 176 0.43 6.33 -0.37
N VAL A 177 0.66 5.10 -0.84
CA VAL A 177 1.88 4.35 -0.51
C VAL A 177 3.12 5.10 -1.02
N TRP A 178 3.09 5.61 -2.25
CA TRP A 178 4.18 6.40 -2.81
C TRP A 178 4.38 7.72 -2.05
N PHE A 179 3.31 8.42 -1.72
CA PHE A 179 3.39 9.70 -1.00
C PHE A 179 4.07 9.52 0.37
N TRP A 180 3.61 8.53 1.13
CA TRP A 180 4.23 8.14 2.40
C TRP A 180 5.69 7.70 2.21
N PHE A 181 5.96 6.84 1.23
CA PHE A 181 7.29 6.27 1.03
C PHE A 181 8.30 7.33 0.58
N ALA A 182 7.95 8.16 -0.41
CA ALA A 182 8.77 9.25 -0.93
C ALA A 182 9.18 10.24 0.18
N ALA A 183 8.29 10.51 1.14
CA ALA A 183 8.58 11.39 2.27
C ALA A 183 9.64 10.85 3.25
N MET A 184 10.00 9.56 3.17
CA MET A 184 10.98 8.94 4.08
C MET A 184 12.24 8.40 3.38
N GLN A 185 12.27 8.29 2.04
CA GLN A 185 13.40 7.67 1.33
C GLN A 185 14.76 8.26 1.75
N ASN A 186 14.86 9.58 1.87
CA ASN A 186 16.09 10.25 2.28
C ASN A 186 16.50 9.95 3.73
N VAL A 187 15.52 9.75 4.62
CA VAL A 187 15.76 9.38 6.03
C VAL A 187 16.29 7.95 6.09
N ILE A 188 15.63 7.03 5.38
CA ILE A 188 16.00 5.62 5.32
C ILE A 188 17.42 5.47 4.76
N LEU A 189 17.74 6.14 3.66
CA LEU A 189 19.08 6.07 3.04
C LEU A 189 20.18 6.59 3.98
N ARG A 190 19.93 7.70 4.67
CA ARG A 190 20.88 8.29 5.62
C ARG A 190 21.15 7.34 6.79
N GLU A 191 20.10 6.80 7.38
CA GLU A 191 20.22 5.91 8.54
C GLU A 191 20.85 4.57 8.15
N HIS A 192 20.49 4.03 6.98
CA HIS A 192 21.13 2.85 6.43
C HIS A 192 22.63 3.07 6.19
N ALA A 193 23.03 4.23 5.66
CA ALA A 193 24.46 4.53 5.48
C ALA A 193 25.19 4.58 6.83
N ARG A 194 24.61 5.23 7.85
CA ARG A 194 25.19 5.35 9.19
C ARG A 194 25.45 3.99 9.87
N ARG A 195 24.60 3.00 9.62
CA ARG A 195 24.72 1.65 10.23
C ARG A 195 25.73 0.74 9.54
N ASN A 196 26.15 1.07 8.32
CA ASN A 196 27.08 0.27 7.52
C ASN A 196 28.45 0.95 7.37
N VAL A 197 28.74 1.95 8.21
CA VAL A 197 30.06 2.55 8.45
C VAL A 197 30.52 2.10 9.82
#